data_AF-A0A357R0M0-F1
#
_entry.id   AF-A0A357R0M0-F1
#
_cell.length_a   1.000
_cell.length_b   1.000
_cell.length_c   1.000
_cell.angle_alpha   90.00
_cell.angle_beta   90.00
_cell.angle_gamma   90.00
#
_symmetry.space_group_name_H-M   'P 1'
#
loop_
_entity.id
_entity.type
_entity.pdbx_description
1 polymer ?
#
loop_
_entity_poly.entity_id
_entity_poly.type
_entity_poly.pdbx_seq_one_letter_code
_entity_poly.pdbx_strand_id
1 'polypeptide(L)'
;MEAVFELVLDSLFQTATRSKNRPLRLFASIVSGLISIGFVSFIFILSMYMLSQGNMFAGSLLMFLILLFGMGSLIHIYRYLNYREIKRSEVYN
;
A
#
# COMPACT_ATOMS: atom_id res chain seq x y z
N MET A 1 -5.69 5.56 13.38
CA MET A 1 -5.83 5.59 11.91
C MET A 1 -4.89 4.60 11.22
N GLU A 2 -3.60 4.49 11.61
CA GLU A 2 -2.69 3.43 11.15
C GLU A 2 -3.29 2.02 11.22
N ALA A 3 -3.92 1.66 12.34
CA ALA A 3 -4.50 0.33 12.55
C ALA A 3 -5.63 -0.03 11.55
N VAL A 4 -6.41 0.95 11.08
CA VAL A 4 -7.52 0.71 10.12
C VAL A 4 -6.95 0.51 8.72
N PHE A 5 -5.91 1.27 8.39
CA PHE A 5 -5.22 1.19 7.11
C PHE A 5 -4.39 -0.10 6.99
N GLU A 6 -3.68 -0.50 8.06
CA GLU A 6 -3.06 -1.82 8.18
C GLU A 6 -4.11 -2.93 8.04
N LEU A 7 -5.30 -2.82 8.67
CA LEU A 7 -6.37 -3.82 8.54
C LEU A 7 -6.91 -3.98 7.11
N VAL A 8 -7.04 -2.90 6.35
CA VAL A 8 -7.51 -2.97 4.95
C VAL A 8 -6.43 -3.59 4.05
N LEU A 9 -5.17 -3.21 4.24
CA LEU A 9 -4.06 -3.81 3.51
C LEU A 9 -3.86 -5.28 3.89
N ASP A 10 -3.88 -5.62 5.18
CA ASP A 10 -3.76 -6.99 5.65
C ASP A 10 -4.95 -7.85 5.22
N SER A 11 -6.17 -7.34 5.14
CA SER A 11 -7.31 -8.13 4.66
C SER A 11 -7.22 -8.39 3.15
N LEU A 12 -6.81 -7.42 2.34
CA LEU A 12 -6.57 -7.61 0.91
C LEU A 12 -5.42 -8.59 0.65
N PHE A 13 -4.31 -8.44 1.37
CA PHE A 13 -3.16 -9.33 1.25
C PHE A 13 -3.41 -10.71 1.87
N GLN A 14 -4.03 -10.84 3.04
CA GLN A 14 -4.34 -12.14 3.66
C GLN A 14 -5.31 -12.96 2.81
N THR A 15 -6.28 -12.31 2.16
CA THR A 15 -7.21 -13.01 1.26
C THR A 15 -6.48 -13.54 0.01
N ALA A 16 -5.53 -12.78 -0.53
CA ALA A 16 -4.64 -13.24 -1.60
C ALA A 16 -3.66 -14.35 -1.13
N THR A 17 -3.17 -14.24 0.12
CA THR A 17 -2.09 -15.08 0.66
C THR A 17 -2.57 -16.42 1.22
N ARG A 18 -3.85 -16.53 1.60
CA ARG A 18 -4.48 -17.78 2.09
C ARG A 18 -4.67 -18.86 1.03
N SER A 19 -4.54 -18.54 -0.26
CA SER A 19 -4.62 -19.56 -1.30
C SER A 19 -3.36 -20.45 -1.29
N LYS A 20 -3.56 -21.77 -1.14
CA LYS A 20 -2.49 -22.78 -1.33
C LYS A 20 -2.00 -22.82 -2.79
N ASN A 21 -2.74 -22.21 -3.73
CA ASN A 21 -2.42 -22.19 -5.15
C ASN A 21 -1.51 -20.98 -5.47
N ARG A 22 -0.20 -21.26 -5.65
CA ARG A 22 0.84 -20.25 -5.97
C ARG A 22 0.45 -19.26 -7.08
N PRO A 23 -0.04 -19.69 -8.26
CA PRO A 23 -0.44 -18.77 -9.33
C PRO A 23 -1.62 -17.86 -8.94
N LEU A 24 -2.62 -18.37 -8.22
CA LEU A 24 -3.76 -17.57 -7.78
C LEU A 24 -3.33 -16.47 -6.79
N ARG A 25 -2.40 -16.79 -5.89
CA ARG A 25 -1.81 -15.81 -4.96
C ARG A 25 -1.03 -14.72 -5.68
N LEU A 26 -0.22 -15.08 -6.68
CA LEU A 26 0.51 -14.10 -7.49
C LEU A 26 -0.47 -13.20 -8.27
N PHE A 27 -1.49 -13.79 -8.88
CA PHE A 27 -2.53 -13.04 -9.59
C PHE A 27 -3.24 -12.03 -8.67
N ALA A 28 -3.70 -12.47 -7.50
CA ALA A 28 -4.36 -11.60 -6.53
C ALA A 28 -3.42 -10.48 -6.00
N SER A 29 -2.13 -10.76 -5.82
CA SER A 29 -1.13 -9.74 -5.45
C SER A 29 -0.91 -8.72 -6.57
N ILE A 30 -0.89 -9.14 -7.83
CA ILE A 30 -0.74 -8.23 -8.97
C ILE A 30 -1.99 -7.35 -9.09
N VAL A 31 -3.18 -7.95 -9.02
CA VAL A 31 -4.45 -7.22 -9.12
C VAL A 31 -4.59 -6.19 -7.98
N SER A 32 -4.30 -6.57 -6.74
CA SER A 32 -4.34 -5.63 -5.60
C SER A 32 -3.30 -4.51 -5.73
N GLY A 33 -2.11 -4.81 -6.24
CA GLY A 33 -1.10 -3.80 -6.58
C GLY A 33 -1.60 -2.79 -7.62
N LEU A 34 -2.19 -3.27 -8.71
CA LEU A 34 -2.75 -2.42 -9.77
C LEU A 34 -3.90 -1.53 -9.26
N ILE A 35 -4.81 -2.08 -8.44
CA ILE A 35 -5.90 -1.32 -7.82
C ILE A 35 -5.32 -0.20 -6.95
N SER A 36 -4.29 -0.51 -6.15
CA SER A 36 -3.65 0.47 -5.27
C SER A 36 -2.98 1.59 -6.05
N ILE A 37 -2.25 1.28 -7.12
CA ILE A 37 -1.62 2.27 -8.00
C ILE A 37 -2.69 3.15 -8.68
N GLY A 38 -3.78 2.54 -9.17
CA GLY A 38 -4.89 3.25 -9.79
C GLY A 38 -5.57 4.22 -8.82
N PHE A 39 -5.82 3.77 -7.58
CA PHE A 39 -6.41 4.60 -6.54
C PHE A 39 -5.53 5.80 -6.16
N VAL A 40 -4.22 5.58 -5.96
CA VAL A 40 -3.28 6.68 -5.66
C VAL A 40 -3.21 7.69 -6.82
N SER A 41 -3.18 7.20 -8.06
CA SER A 41 -3.15 8.05 -9.25
C SER A 41 -4.44 8.88 -9.37
N PHE A 42 -5.59 8.30 -9.07
CA PHE A 42 -6.86 9.01 -9.03
C PHE A 42 -6.88 10.13 -7.99
N ILE A 43 -6.45 9.85 -6.75
CA ILE A 43 -6.36 10.86 -5.69
C ILE A 43 -5.41 11.99 -6.09
N PHE A 44 -4.29 11.67 -6.75
CA PHE A 44 -3.34 12.66 -7.22
C PHE A 44 -3.95 13.60 -8.27
N ILE A 45 -4.66 13.05 -9.25
CA ILE A 45 -5.36 13.84 -10.27
C ILE A 45 -6.42 14.73 -9.61
N LEU A 46 -7.20 14.17 -8.68
CA LEU A 46 -8.23 14.91 -7.94
C LEU A 46 -7.61 16.05 -7.11
N SER A 47 -6.47 15.79 -6.48
CA SER A 47 -5.69 16.81 -5.76
C SER A 47 -5.30 17.97 -6.66
N MET A 48 -4.69 17.68 -7.82
CA MET A 48 -4.28 18.70 -8.78
C MET A 48 -5.47 19.49 -9.33
N TYR A 49 -6.60 18.81 -9.55
CA TYR A 49 -7.84 19.47 -9.93
C TYR A 49 -8.37 20.41 -8.83
N MET A 50 -8.36 19.98 -7.56
CA MET A 50 -8.76 20.85 -6.44
C MET A 50 -7.85 22.08 -6.31
N LEU A 51 -6.53 21.89 -6.48
CA LEU A 51 -5.56 22.99 -6.47
C LEU A 51 -5.81 23.98 -7.61
N SER A 52 -6.14 23.49 -8.82
CA SER A 52 -6.41 24.37 -9.98
C SER A 52 -7.71 25.16 -9.84
N GLN A 53 -8.69 24.65 -9.10
CA GLN A 53 -9.92 25.37 -8.72
C GLN A 53 -9.70 26.39 -7.59
N GLY A 54 -8.47 26.55 -7.09
CA GLY A 54 -8.17 27.44 -5.96
C GLY A 54 -8.49 26.86 -4.58
N ASN A 55 -8.98 25.62 -4.51
CA ASN A 55 -9.23 24.90 -3.26
C ASN A 55 -7.91 24.35 -2.69
N MET A 56 -7.04 25.25 -2.22
CA MET A 56 -5.71 24.91 -1.71
C MET A 56 -5.77 23.92 -0.55
N PHE A 57 -6.67 24.12 0.41
CA PHE A 57 -6.80 23.24 1.57
C PHE A 57 -7.16 21.80 1.16
N ALA A 58 -8.17 21.62 0.30
CA ALA A 58 -8.60 20.30 -0.14
C ALA A 58 -7.52 19.59 -0.96
N GLY A 59 -6.87 20.31 -1.88
CA GLY A 59 -5.76 19.76 -2.66
C GLY A 59 -4.57 19.37 -1.79
N SER A 60 -4.13 20.23 -0.88
CA SER A 60 -3.04 19.93 0.07
C SER A 60 -3.38 18.76 0.99
N LEU A 61 -4.64 18.63 1.43
CA LEU A 61 -5.09 17.50 2.25
C LEU A 61 -5.00 16.18 1.47
N LEU A 62 -5.42 16.17 0.20
CA LEU A 62 -5.30 15.00 -0.66
C LEU A 62 -3.83 14.61 -0.92
N MET A 63 -2.94 15.59 -1.13
CA MET A 63 -1.49 15.33 -1.21
C MET A 63 -0.94 14.73 0.08
N PHE A 64 -1.37 15.25 1.23
CA PHE A 64 -0.95 14.72 2.52
C PHE A 64 -1.39 13.26 2.71
N LEU A 65 -2.61 12.90 2.27
CA LEU A 65 -3.08 11.51 2.29
C LEU A 65 -2.23 10.59 1.40
N ILE A 66 -1.78 11.06 0.23
CA ILE A 66 -0.85 10.31 -0.63
C ILE A 66 0.48 10.05 0.10
N LEU A 67 1.02 11.05 0.79
CA LEU A 67 2.26 10.91 1.55
C LEU A 67 2.13 9.89 2.69
N LEU A 68 1.01 9.92 3.43
CA LEU A 68 0.72 8.93 4.48
C LEU A 68 0.65 7.51 3.91
N PHE A 69 -0.01 7.33 2.75
CA PHE A 69 -0.09 6.06 2.06
C PHE A 69 1.31 5.56 1.64
N GLY A 70 2.15 6.47 1.12
CA GLY A 70 3.52 6.19 0.75
C GLY A 70 4.40 5.76 1.93
N MET A 71 4.29 6.48 3.06
CA MET A 71 5.01 6.12 4.30
C MET A 71 4.57 4.75 4.83
N GLY A 72 3.26 4.48 4.88
CA GLY A 72 2.75 3.17 5.30
C GLY A 72 3.26 2.03 4.41
N SER A 73 3.31 2.25 3.09
CA SER A 73 3.85 1.29 2.13
C SER A 73 5.35 1.03 2.34
N LEU A 74 6.14 2.09 2.60
CA LEU A 74 7.58 1.97 2.90
C LEU A 74 7.83 1.21 4.20
N ILE A 75 7.07 1.49 5.26
CA ILE A 75 7.15 0.77 6.54
C ILE A 75 6.84 -0.72 6.33
N HIS A 76 5.81 -1.03 5.53
CA HIS A 76 5.45 -2.41 5.22
C HIS A 76 6.55 -3.14 4.44
N ILE A 77 7.13 -2.50 3.42
CA ILE A 77 8.26 -3.07 2.66
C ILE A 77 9.48 -3.26 3.56
N TYR A 78 9.81 -2.27 4.39
CA TYR A 78 10.92 -2.34 5.34
C TYR A 78 10.73 -3.52 6.30
N ARG A 79 9.56 -3.68 6.91
CA ARG A 79 9.23 -4.82 7.76
C ARG A 79 9.38 -6.14 7.00
N TYR A 80 8.84 -6.24 5.79
CA TYR A 80 8.95 -7.45 4.96
C TYR A 80 10.40 -7.83 4.64
N LEU A 81 11.25 -6.85 4.29
CA LEU A 81 12.67 -7.06 4.04
C LEU A 81 13.41 -7.51 5.31
N ASN A 82 13.15 -6.84 6.44
CA ASN A 82 13.83 -7.11 7.71
C ASN A 82 13.44 -8.51 8.26
N TYR A 83 12.16 -8.91 8.14
CA TYR A 83 11.72 -10.29 8.45
C TYR A 83 12.44 -11.35 7.60
N ARG A 84 12.78 -11.02 6.35
CA ARG A 84 13.47 -11.93 5.43
C ARG A 84 14.96 -12.07 5.77
N GLU A 85 15.59 -11.00 6.27
CA GLU A 85 16.97 -11.02 6.77
C GLU A 85 17.09 -11.85 8.05
N ILE A 86 16.21 -11.65 9.02
CA ILE A 86 16.18 -12.42 10.28
C ILE A 86 16.00 -13.93 9.98
N LYS A 87 15.07 -14.29 9.09
CA LYS A 87 14.89 -15.70 8.68
C LYS A 87 16.08 -16.28 7.93
N ARG A 88 16.88 -15.47 7.23
CA ARG A 88 18.12 -15.97 6.61
C ARG A 88 19.18 -16.22 7.68
N SER A 89 19.37 -15.31 8.63
CA SER A 89 20.38 -15.49 9.67
C SER A 89 20.09 -16.70 10.58
N GLU A 90 18.82 -17.04 10.79
CA GLU A 90 18.41 -18.26 11.53
C GLU A 90 18.65 -19.58 10.78
N VAL A 91 18.77 -19.56 9.44
CA VAL A 91 19.00 -20.78 8.64
C VAL A 91 20.49 -21.09 8.45
N TYR A 92 21.36 -20.09 8.64
CA TYR A 92 22.82 -20.22 8.47
C TYR A 92 23.61 -20.29 9.79
N ASN A 93 22.92 -20.30 10.94
CA ASN A 93 23.47 -20.59 12.27
C ASN A 93 22.94 -21.95 12.75
#